data_AF-A0A2N2RSF1-F1
#
_entry.id   AF-A0A2N2RSF1-F1
#
_cell.length_a   1.000
_cell.length_b   1.000
_cell.length_c   1.000
_cell.angle_alpha   90.00
_cell.angle_beta   90.00
_cell.angle_gamma   90.00
#
_symmetry.space_group_name_H-M   'P 1'
#
loop_
_entity.id
_entity.type
_entity.pdbx_description
1 polymer ?
#
loop_
_entity_poly.entity_id
_entity_poly.type
_entity_poly.pdbx_seq_one_letter_code
_entity_poly.pdbx_strand_id
1 'polypeptide(L)' 'MEGTIFGFTEAQITEFGMTFGVGGLMLLMIFIVGHLAWESKVGKFGTFILFLGLTFGLVGYIAKYFIQSSLGI' A
#
# COMPACT_ATOMS: atom_id res chain seq x y z
N MET A 1 -3.16 31.45 1.06
CA MET A 1 -4.27 31.22 1.99
C MET A 1 -4.41 29.71 2.03
N GLU A 2 -3.95 29.05 3.10
CA GLU A 2 -4.18 27.61 3.27
C GLU A 2 -5.69 27.40 3.37
N GLY A 3 -6.25 26.66 2.41
CA GLY A 3 -7.67 26.38 2.39
C GLY A 3 -7.97 25.38 3.48
N THR A 4 -8.46 25.83 4.64
CA THR A 4 -8.91 24.92 5.69
C THR A 4 -10.21 24.25 5.22
N ILE A 5 -10.11 22.99 4.81
CA ILE A 5 -11.27 22.16 4.48
C ILE A 5 -11.70 21.49 5.79
N PHE A 6 -12.85 21.90 6.35
CA PHE A 6 -13.38 21.41 7.63
C PHE A 6 -12.50 21.67 8.87
N GLY A 7 -11.61 22.67 8.84
CA GLY A 7 -10.77 23.03 9.99
C GLY A 7 -9.48 22.23 10.13
N PHE A 8 -9.15 21.38 9.15
CA PHE A 8 -7.86 20.71 9.02
C PHE A 8 -7.02 21.36 7.92
N THR A 9 -5.69 21.33 8.08
CA THR A 9 -4.77 21.80 7.03
C THR A 9 -4.78 20.81 5.86
N GLU A 10 -4.57 21.31 4.64
CA GLU A 10 -4.46 20.48 3.44
C GLU A 10 -3.36 19.41 3.58
N ALA A 11 -2.29 19.75 4.32
CA ALA A 11 -1.21 18.84 4.67
C ALA A 11 -1.69 17.69 5.57
N GLN A 12 -2.50 17.94 6.61
CA GLN A 12 -3.02 16.88 7.48
C GLN A 12 -3.97 15.93 6.76
N ILE A 13 -4.84 16.47 5.89
CA ILE A 13 -5.77 15.64 5.10
C ILE A 13 -4.96 14.77 4.11
N THR A 14 -3.91 15.34 3.51
CA THR A 14 -3.03 14.61 2.60
C THR A 14 -2.24 13.52 3.31
N GLU A 15 -1.67 13.81 4.48
CA GLU A 15 -0.93 12.82 5.28
C GLU A 15 -1.85 11.68 5.70
N PHE A 16 -3.07 11.99 6.13
CA PHE A 16 -4.06 10.97 6.48
C PHE A 16 -4.50 10.13 5.26
N GLY A 17 -4.74 10.76 4.12
CA GLY A 17 -5.09 10.07 2.87
C GLY A 17 -3.96 9.20 2.32
N MET A 18 -2.71 9.68 2.40
CA MET A 18 -1.51 8.97 1.97
C MET A 18 -1.19 7.77 2.87
N THR A 19 -1.46 7.87 4.17
CA THR A 19 -1.14 6.80 5.12
C THR A 19 -2.28 5.79 5.21
N PHE A 20 -3.50 6.24 5.51
CA PHE A 20 -4.65 5.37 5.70
C PHE A 20 -5.37 5.03 4.40
N GLY A 21 -5.54 6.00 3.50
CA GLY A 21 -6.23 5.78 2.22
C GLY A 21 -5.44 4.86 1.30
N VAL A 22 -4.17 5.19 1.05
CA VAL A 22 -3.30 4.38 0.18
C VAL A 22 -2.92 3.05 0.85
N GLY A 23 -2.63 3.04 2.15
CA GLY A 23 -2.36 1.80 2.89
C GLY A 23 -3.56 0.84 2.89
N GLY A 24 -4.77 1.36 3.08
CA GLY A 24 -6.01 0.58 3.00
C GLY A 24 -6.26 0.00 1.60
N LEU A 25 -6.05 0.78 0.55
CA LEU A 25 -6.15 0.30 -0.84
C LEU A 25 -5.13 -0.79 -1.17
N MET A 26 -3.92 -0.70 -0.61
CA MET A 26 -2.89 -1.73 -0.77
C MET A 26 -3.24 -3.05 -0.11
N LEU A 27 -3.82 -3.01 1.09
CA LEU A 27 -4.35 -4.20 1.76
C LEU A 27 -5.48 -4.84 0.93
N LEU A 28 -6.32 -4.02 0.32
CA LEU A 28 -7.38 -4.48 -0.59
C LEU A 28 -6.80 -5.20 -1.81
N MET A 29 -5.73 -4.68 -2.41
CA MET A 29 -5.01 -5.37 -3.50
C MET A 29 -4.46 -6.73 -3.05
N ILE A 30 -3.83 -6.79 -1.86
CA ILE A 30 -3.33 -8.05 -1.28
C ILE A 30 -4.47 -9.07 -1.12
N PHE A 31 -5.60 -8.62 -0.58
CA PHE A 31 -6.75 -9.48 -0.34
C PHE A 31 -7.32 -10.05 -1.65
N ILE A 32 -7.50 -9.20 -2.68
CA ILE A 32 -8.00 -9.61 -3.99
C ILE A 32 -7.06 -10.62 -4.65
N VAL A 33 -5.75 -10.35 -4.64
CA VAL A 33 -4.75 -11.24 -5.24
C VAL A 33 -4.68 -12.58 -4.49
N GLY A 34 -4.76 -12.56 -3.16
CA GLY A 34 -4.81 -13.77 -2.34
C GLY A 34 -6.06 -14.62 -2.63
N HIS A 35 -7.22 -13.97 -2.71
CA HIS A 35 -8.47 -14.65 -3.08
C HIS A 35 -8.37 -15.25 -4.49
N LEU A 36 -7.84 -14.49 -5.46
CA LEU A 36 -7.64 -14.96 -6.83
C LEU A 36 -6.65 -16.14 -6.90
N ALA A 37 -5.57 -16.13 -6.08
CA ALA A 37 -4.60 -17.22 -6.01
C ALA A 37 -5.25 -18.54 -5.55
N TRP A 38 -6.14 -18.46 -4.56
CA TRP A 38 -6.90 -19.62 -4.07
C TRP A 38 -7.96 -20.09 -5.07
N GLU A 39 -8.73 -19.17 -5.64
CA GLU A 39 -9.82 -19.51 -6.56
C GLU A 39 -9.30 -20.01 -7.92
N SER A 40 -8.22 -19.43 -8.42
CA SER A 40 -7.67 -19.76 -9.73
C SER A 40 -6.83 -21.06 -9.75
N LYS A 41 -6.68 -21.75 -8.60
CA LYS A 41 -5.84 -22.96 -8.46
C LYS A 41 -4.54 -22.84 -9.26
N VAL A 42 -3.81 -21.74 -9.11
CA VAL A 42 -2.66 -21.36 -9.98
C VAL A 42 -1.45 -22.32 -9.87
N GLY A 43 -1.64 -23.50 -9.27
CA GLY A 43 -0.61 -24.47 -9.01
C GLY A 43 0.40 -23.96 -7.97
N LYS A 44 1.33 -24.84 -7.61
CA LYS A 44 2.40 -24.54 -6.66
C LYS A 44 3.32 -23.41 -7.17
N PHE A 45 3.49 -23.34 -8.50
CA PHE A 45 4.36 -22.36 -9.15
C PHE A 45 3.72 -20.96 -9.22
N GLY A 46 2.41 -20.88 -9.52
CA GLY A 46 1.71 -19.60 -9.54
C GLY A 46 1.56 -18.98 -8.17
N THR A 47 1.29 -19.80 -7.14
CA THR A 47 1.29 -19.31 -5.75
C THR A 47 2.67 -18.78 -5.35
N PHE A 48 3.75 -19.43 -5.76
CA PHE A 48 5.12 -18.97 -5.50
C PHE A 48 5.43 -17.61 -6.15
N ILE A 49 5.05 -17.42 -7.41
CA ILE A 49 5.24 -16.15 -8.13
C ILE A 49 4.36 -15.05 -7.54
N LEU A 50 3.10 -15.36 -7.22
CA LEU A 50 2.19 -14.40 -6.58
C LEU A 50 2.71 -13.98 -5.22
N PHE A 51 3.20 -14.90 -4.40
CA PHE A 51 3.80 -14.58 -3.12
C PHE A 51 5.06 -13.73 -3.30
N LEU A 52 5.93 -14.06 -4.25
CA LEU A 52 7.12 -13.25 -4.55
C LEU A 52 6.75 -11.83 -4.97
N GLY A 53 5.88 -11.67 -5.96
CA GLY A 53 5.46 -10.35 -6.46
C GLY A 53 4.76 -9.52 -5.39
N LEU A 54 3.90 -10.15 -4.59
CA LEU A 54 3.19 -9.49 -3.49
C LEU A 54 4.15 -9.02 -2.39
N THR A 55 5.05 -9.91 -1.95
CA THR A 55 6.02 -9.58 -0.89
C THR A 55 7.00 -8.51 -1.37
N PHE A 56 7.45 -8.57 -2.63
CA PHE A 56 8.28 -7.51 -3.22
C PHE A 56 7.57 -6.17 -3.31
N GLY A 57 6.29 -6.15 -3.70
CA GLY A 57 5.48 -4.94 -3.77
C GLY A 57 5.29 -4.28 -2.40
N LEU A 58 4.99 -5.08 -1.37
CA LEU A 58 4.79 -4.57 -0.01
C LEU A 58 6.11 -4.10 0.63
N VAL A 59 7.19 -4.87 0.44
CA VAL A 59 8.54 -4.50 0.89
C VAL A 59 9.01 -3.22 0.21
N GLY A 60 8.77 -3.06 -1.10
CA GLY A 60 9.10 -1.83 -1.83
C GLY A 60 8.34 -0.61 -1.31
N TYR A 61 7.06 -0.76 -0.99
CA TYR A 61 6.26 0.31 -0.40
C TYR A 61 6.76 0.72 0.99
N ILE A 62 7.05 -0.26 1.86
CA ILE A 62 7.61 0.00 3.20
C ILE A 62 9.01 0.60 3.09
N ALA A 63 9.86 0.09 2.19
CA ALA A 63 11.19 0.62 1.95
C ALA A 63 11.14 2.09 1.50
N LYS A 64 10.19 2.47 0.63
CA LYS A 64 9.97 3.87 0.27
C LYS A 64 9.68 4.73 1.50
N TYR A 65 8.78 4.29 2.37
CA TYR A 65 8.45 5.00 3.62
C TYR A 65 9.67 5.15 4.52
N PHE A 66 10.45 4.08 4.67
CA PHE A 66 11.69 4.08 5.45
C PHE A 66 12.74 5.01 4.87
N ILE A 67 12.89 5.04 3.54
CA ILE A 67 13.82 5.93 2.84
C ILE A 67 13.38 7.38 2.99
N GLN A 68 12.10 7.69 2.82
CA GLN A 68 11.55 9.03 3.08
C GLN A 68 11.87 9.48 4.51
N SER A 69 11.53 8.65 5.50
CA SER A 69 11.79 8.94 6.91
C SER A 69 13.28 9.07 7.24
N SER A 70 14.16 8.29 6.60
CA SER A 70 15.61 8.34 6.82
C SER A 70 16.26 9.54 6.14
N LEU A 71 15.68 10.01 5.02
CA LEU A 71 16.16 11.15 4.26
C LEU A 71 15.55 12.48 4.76
N GLY A 72 14.65 12.42 5.75
CA GLY A 72 14.04 13.59 6.39
C GLY A 72 12.95 14.27 5.55
N ILE A 73 12.29 13.51 4.67
CA ILE A 73 11.26 13.96 3.71
C ILE A 73 9.98 13.14 3.93
#